data_AF-A0A9D5SYQ5-F1
#
_entry.id   AF-A0A9D5SYQ5-F1
#
_cell.length_a   1.000
_cell.length_b   1.000
_cell.length_c   1.000
_cell.angle_alpha   90.00
_cell.angle_beta   90.00
_cell.angle_gamma   90.00
#
_symmetry.space_group_name_H-M   'P 1'
#
loop_
_entity.id
_entity.type
_entity.pdbx_description
1 polymer ?
#
loop_
_entity_poly.entity_id
_entity_poly.type
_entity_poly.pdbx_seq_one_letter_code
_entity_poly.pdbx_strand_id
1 'polypeptide(L)'
;MLKTKEVPMNIAEKIKEARTVLGITQEKAAEELLVSRQTVSSWENGRSLPDIVSVIKMSELYHLSLDELLKGDKEMIKKIEKDSRLAKIQKSFFKVAFVSVIAYAVIMLLHLFFDGNSVIDFIYGATPGTLLGLNFLFTMISFNKLESNE
;
A
#
# COMPACT_ATOMS: atom_id res chain seq x y z
N MET A 1 -38.22 -24.20 9.51
CA MET A 1 -37.07 -23.79 8.67
C MET A 1 -36.40 -22.62 9.36
N LEU A 2 -35.29 -22.86 10.04
CA LEU A 2 -34.48 -21.79 10.64
C LEU A 2 -33.72 -21.11 9.50
N LYS A 3 -34.08 -19.87 9.17
CA LYS A 3 -33.18 -18.98 8.43
C LYS A 3 -31.96 -18.77 9.34
N THR A 4 -30.86 -19.42 9.05
CA THR A 4 -29.56 -19.03 9.60
C THR A 4 -29.39 -17.55 9.31
N LYS A 5 -29.37 -16.71 10.35
CA LYS A 5 -28.86 -15.35 10.21
C LYS A 5 -27.44 -15.53 9.69
N GLU A 6 -27.16 -15.13 8.45
CA GLU A 6 -25.79 -14.94 7.98
C GLU A 6 -25.18 -13.89 8.91
N VAL A 7 -24.46 -14.35 9.94
CA VAL A 7 -23.54 -13.48 10.66
C VAL A 7 -22.51 -13.09 9.61
N PRO A 8 -22.29 -11.79 9.35
CA PRO A 8 -21.32 -11.37 8.36
C PRO A 8 -19.96 -11.90 8.79
N MET A 9 -19.51 -12.93 8.09
CA MET A 9 -18.28 -13.63 8.39
C MET A 9 -17.11 -12.72 8.04
N ASN A 10 -16.24 -12.47 9.01
CA ASN A 10 -15.01 -11.73 8.75
C ASN A 10 -13.98 -12.64 8.05
N ILE A 11 -12.93 -12.05 7.48
CA ILE A 11 -11.93 -12.77 6.71
C ILE A 11 -11.22 -13.84 7.54
N ALA A 12 -11.04 -13.63 8.84
CA ALA A 12 -10.42 -14.61 9.74
C ALA A 12 -11.23 -15.91 9.79
N GLU A 13 -12.54 -15.79 9.96
CA GLU A 13 -13.48 -16.91 9.96
C GLU A 13 -13.54 -17.59 8.59
N LYS A 14 -13.56 -16.82 7.50
CA LYS A 14 -13.56 -17.38 6.13
C LYS A 14 -12.30 -18.19 5.82
N ILE A 15 -11.13 -17.70 6.22
CA ILE A 15 -9.86 -18.42 6.03
C ILE A 15 -9.92 -19.75 6.79
N LYS A 16 -10.40 -19.72 8.04
CA LYS A 16 -10.50 -20.92 8.87
C LYS A 16 -11.49 -21.91 8.28
N GLU A 17 -12.66 -21.44 7.87
CA GLU A 17 -13.70 -22.26 7.23
C GLU A 17 -13.15 -22.91 5.95
N ALA A 18 -12.61 -22.12 5.03
CA ALA A 18 -12.04 -22.60 3.77
C ALA A 18 -10.96 -23.67 4.00
N ARG A 19 -10.05 -23.43 4.95
CA ARG A 19 -9.04 -24.42 5.36
C ARG A 19 -9.67 -25.72 5.88
N THR A 20 -10.70 -25.61 6.74
CA THR A 20 -11.37 -26.78 7.30
C THR A 20 -12.17 -27.56 6.27
N VAL A 21 -12.80 -26.89 5.30
CA VAL A 21 -13.51 -27.50 4.18
C VAL A 21 -12.54 -28.28 3.29
N LEU A 22 -11.35 -27.75 3.06
CA LEU A 22 -10.27 -28.44 2.34
C LEU A 22 -9.61 -29.57 3.16
N GLY A 23 -9.89 -29.65 4.47
CA GLY A 23 -9.41 -30.72 5.35
C GLY A 23 -7.92 -30.65 5.72
N ILE A 24 -7.26 -29.51 5.49
CA ILE A 24 -5.81 -29.36 5.74
C ILE A 24 -5.50 -28.70 7.10
N THR A 25 -4.31 -28.99 7.63
CA THR A 25 -3.83 -28.39 8.88
C THR A 25 -3.36 -26.94 8.66
N GLN A 26 -3.26 -26.14 9.72
CA GLN A 26 -2.65 -24.81 9.64
C GLN A 26 -1.20 -24.86 9.14
N GLU A 27 -0.47 -25.93 9.49
CA GLU A 27 0.91 -26.15 9.00
C GLU A 27 0.92 -26.34 7.48
N LYS A 28 0.03 -27.19 6.95
CA LYS A 28 -0.05 -27.45 5.52
C LYS A 28 -0.50 -26.22 4.75
N ALA A 29 -1.49 -25.49 5.25
CA ALA A 29 -1.91 -24.21 4.65
C ALA A 29 -0.77 -23.18 4.64
N ALA A 30 0.04 -23.13 5.70
CA ALA A 30 1.19 -22.23 5.77
C ALA A 30 2.28 -22.59 4.76
N GLU A 31 2.56 -23.88 4.57
CA GLU A 31 3.48 -24.39 3.54
C GLU A 31 3.03 -23.96 2.13
N GLU A 32 1.77 -24.20 1.77
CA GLU A 32 1.22 -23.86 0.45
C GLU A 32 1.17 -22.33 0.21
N LEU A 33 0.87 -21.55 1.25
CA LEU A 33 0.83 -20.08 1.15
C LEU A 33 2.22 -19.42 1.24
N LEU A 34 3.26 -20.19 1.54
CA LEU A 34 4.64 -19.75 1.75
C LEU A 34 4.77 -18.73 2.90
N VAL A 35 4.14 -19.03 4.03
CA VAL A 35 4.20 -18.22 5.26
C VAL A 35 4.44 -19.11 6.48
N SER A 36 4.65 -18.52 7.66
CA SER A 36 4.77 -19.31 8.89
C SER A 36 3.41 -19.83 9.36
N ARG A 37 3.38 -20.97 10.06
CA ARG A 37 2.16 -21.47 10.71
C ARG A 37 1.56 -20.44 11.67
N GLN A 38 2.42 -19.70 12.38
CA GLN A 38 2.01 -18.63 13.30
C GLN A 38 1.25 -17.53 12.56
N THR A 39 1.66 -17.22 11.33
CA THR A 39 0.97 -16.26 10.44
C THR A 39 -0.45 -16.74 10.12
N VAL A 40 -0.60 -17.99 9.65
CA VAL A 40 -1.93 -18.57 9.36
C VAL A 40 -2.80 -18.60 10.62
N SER A 41 -2.24 -19.03 11.76
CA SER A 41 -2.93 -19.01 13.04
C SER A 41 -3.35 -17.59 13.44
N SER A 42 -2.51 -16.58 13.21
CA SER A 42 -2.81 -15.18 13.48
C SER A 42 -3.98 -14.68 12.65
N TRP A 43 -3.99 -15.00 11.35
CA TRP A 43 -5.08 -14.67 10.44
C TRP A 43 -6.39 -15.33 10.85
N GLU A 44 -6.41 -16.64 11.10
CA GLU A 44 -7.62 -17.38 11.51
C GLU A 44 -8.20 -16.95 12.87
N ASN A 45 -7.40 -16.28 13.69
CA ASN A 45 -7.82 -15.75 14.98
C ASN A 45 -8.05 -14.23 14.96
N GLY A 46 -8.00 -13.58 13.79
CA GLY A 46 -8.21 -12.13 13.63
C GLY A 46 -7.15 -11.25 14.30
N ARG A 47 -5.99 -11.80 14.68
CA ARG A 47 -4.90 -11.03 15.31
C ARG A 47 -4.12 -10.18 14.30
N SER A 48 -4.13 -10.59 13.03
CA SER A 48 -3.59 -9.83 11.91
C SER A 48 -4.42 -10.06 10.66
N LEU A 49 -4.37 -9.14 9.71
CA LEU A 49 -4.99 -9.28 8.39
C LEU A 49 -3.94 -9.75 7.36
N PRO A 50 -4.31 -10.62 6.40
CA PRO A 50 -3.43 -10.95 5.29
C PRO A 50 -3.13 -9.73 4.40
N ASP A 51 -2.05 -9.79 3.63
CA ASP A 51 -1.84 -8.86 2.53
C ASP A 51 -2.57 -9.34 1.26
N ILE A 52 -2.66 -8.47 0.25
CA ILE A 52 -3.38 -8.78 -0.99
C ILE A 52 -2.80 -10.00 -1.72
N VAL A 53 -1.49 -10.20 -1.66
CA VAL A 53 -0.81 -11.34 -2.32
C VAL A 53 -1.20 -12.64 -1.63
N SER A 54 -1.26 -12.64 -0.31
CA SER A 54 -1.70 -13.77 0.50
C SER A 54 -3.16 -14.11 0.23
N VAL A 55 -4.03 -13.11 0.06
CA VAL A 55 -5.44 -13.35 -0.31
C VAL A 55 -5.57 -13.93 -1.72
N ILE A 56 -4.76 -13.49 -2.68
CA ILE A 56 -4.72 -14.08 -4.03
C ILE A 56 -4.31 -15.56 -3.95
N LYS A 57 -3.25 -15.87 -3.21
CA LYS A 57 -2.81 -17.26 -2.99
C LYS A 57 -3.88 -18.10 -2.29
N MET A 58 -4.60 -17.54 -1.32
CA MET A 58 -5.72 -18.22 -0.68
C MET A 58 -6.86 -18.51 -1.64
N SER A 59 -7.16 -17.58 -2.56
CA SER A 59 -8.14 -17.79 -3.62
C SER A 59 -7.78 -19.00 -4.48
N GLU A 60 -6.49 -19.12 -4.84
CA GLU A 60 -5.98 -20.27 -5.60
C GLU A 60 -6.01 -21.57 -4.79
N LEU A 61 -5.50 -21.54 -3.55
CA LEU A 61 -5.40 -22.71 -2.65
C LEU A 61 -6.77 -23.28 -2.27
N TYR A 62 -7.72 -22.41 -1.91
CA TYR A 62 -9.05 -22.81 -1.43
C TYR A 62 -10.09 -22.90 -2.54
N HIS A 63 -9.71 -22.59 -3.79
CA HIS A 63 -10.63 -22.53 -4.94
C HIS A 63 -11.84 -21.61 -4.71
N LEU A 64 -11.59 -20.47 -4.05
CA LEU A 64 -12.60 -19.44 -3.77
C LEU A 64 -12.26 -18.18 -4.56
N SER A 65 -13.28 -17.48 -5.05
CA SER A 65 -13.07 -16.17 -5.64
C SER A 65 -12.65 -15.13 -4.60
N LEU A 66 -11.96 -14.07 -5.07
CA LEU A 66 -11.64 -12.92 -4.21
C LEU A 66 -12.89 -12.25 -3.62
N ASP A 67 -14.01 -12.23 -4.36
CA ASP A 67 -15.27 -11.71 -3.83
C ASP A 67 -15.75 -12.58 -2.66
N GLU A 68 -15.75 -13.90 -2.79
CA GLU A 68 -16.15 -14.80 -1.70
C GLU A 68 -15.27 -14.61 -0.45
N LEU A 69 -13.96 -14.45 -0.63
CA LEU A 69 -13.03 -14.20 0.48
C LEU A 69 -13.21 -12.81 1.12
N LEU A 70 -13.43 -11.76 0.33
CA LEU A 70 -13.40 -10.37 0.81
C LEU A 70 -14.77 -9.76 1.13
N LYS A 71 -15.85 -10.30 0.55
CA LYS A 71 -17.19 -9.72 0.63
C LYS A 71 -17.68 -9.59 2.07
N GLY A 72 -18.12 -8.39 2.44
CA GLY A 72 -18.63 -8.10 3.78
C GLY A 72 -17.55 -7.76 4.81
N ASP A 73 -16.26 -7.95 4.52
CA ASP A 73 -15.17 -7.55 5.41
C ASP A 73 -14.67 -6.13 5.07
N LYS A 74 -15.29 -5.14 5.71
CA LYS A 74 -14.96 -3.72 5.52
C LYS A 74 -13.55 -3.37 5.97
N GLU A 75 -13.05 -4.02 7.02
CA GLU A 75 -11.71 -3.75 7.57
C GLU A 75 -10.63 -4.20 6.59
N MET A 76 -10.79 -5.39 5.99
CA MET A 76 -9.88 -5.88 4.97
C MET A 76 -9.89 -4.98 3.72
N ILE A 77 -11.06 -4.56 3.25
CA ILE A 77 -11.18 -3.65 2.11
C ILE A 77 -10.50 -2.31 2.42
N LYS A 78 -10.75 -1.72 3.60
CA LYS A 78 -10.11 -0.48 4.05
C LYS A 78 -8.59 -0.62 4.11
N LYS A 79 -8.07 -1.76 4.58
CA LYS A 79 -6.63 -2.05 4.58
C LYS A 79 -6.06 -2.11 3.15
N ILE A 80 -6.69 -2.84 2.22
CA ILE A 80 -6.22 -2.94 0.83
C ILE A 80 -6.20 -1.57 0.15
N GLU A 81 -7.24 -0.76 0.36
CA GLU A 81 -7.30 0.61 -0.14
C GLU A 81 -6.18 1.48 0.44
N LYS A 82 -5.94 1.39 1.75
CA LYS A 82 -4.85 2.11 2.44
C LYS A 82 -3.48 1.71 1.90
N ASP A 83 -3.19 0.41 1.82
CA ASP A 83 -1.95 -0.14 1.28
C ASP A 83 -1.72 0.34 -0.17
N SER A 84 -2.77 0.34 -1.00
CA SER A 84 -2.72 0.83 -2.38
C SER A 84 -2.47 2.34 -2.49
N ARG A 85 -3.07 3.13 -1.59
CA ARG A 85 -2.85 4.58 -1.52
C ARG A 85 -1.43 4.92 -1.06
N LEU A 86 -0.91 4.20 -0.06
CA LEU A 86 0.48 4.33 0.38
C LEU A 86 1.45 4.05 -0.76
N ALA A 87 1.26 2.95 -1.50
CA ALA A 87 2.07 2.62 -2.67
C ALA A 87 1.99 3.71 -3.77
N LYS A 88 0.81 4.30 -4.00
CA LYS A 88 0.64 5.41 -4.94
C LYS A 88 1.41 6.66 -4.50
N ILE A 89 1.40 6.97 -3.21
CA ILE A 89 2.13 8.12 -2.65
C ILE A 89 3.64 7.92 -2.73
N GLN A 90 4.14 6.73 -2.39
CA GLN A 90 5.55 6.40 -2.59
C GLN A 90 5.97 6.59 -4.05
N LYS A 91 5.20 6.04 -5.00
CA LYS A 91 5.47 6.23 -6.44
C LYS A 91 5.43 7.72 -6.84
N SER A 92 4.51 8.49 -6.29
CA SER A 92 4.38 9.93 -6.56
C SER A 92 5.58 10.72 -6.01
N PHE A 93 6.02 10.41 -4.79
CA PHE A 93 7.19 11.00 -4.15
C PHE A 93 8.45 10.81 -5.01
N PHE A 94 8.73 9.57 -5.45
CA PHE A 94 9.88 9.31 -6.32
C PHE A 94 9.81 10.07 -7.64
N LYS A 95 8.61 10.22 -8.23
CA LYS A 95 8.44 11.00 -9.46
C LYS A 95 8.75 12.49 -9.26
N VAL A 96 8.23 13.10 -8.19
CA VAL A 96 8.46 14.53 -7.91
C VAL A 96 9.92 14.79 -7.54
N ALA A 97 10.53 13.91 -6.76
CA ALA A 97 11.96 13.98 -6.45
C ALA A 97 12.81 13.91 -7.73
N PHE A 98 12.50 12.98 -8.64
CA PHE A 98 13.19 12.87 -9.92
C PHE A 98 13.06 14.14 -10.77
N VAL A 99 11.85 14.70 -10.90
CA VAL A 99 11.64 15.97 -11.63
C VAL A 99 12.43 17.12 -11.00
N SER A 100 12.50 17.17 -9.67
CA SER A 100 13.26 18.21 -8.96
C SER A 100 14.77 18.13 -9.22
N VAL A 101 15.32 16.92 -9.29
CA VAL A 101 16.73 16.69 -9.63
C VAL A 101 17.03 17.15 -11.06
N ILE A 102 16.16 16.81 -12.01
CA ILE A 102 16.30 17.27 -13.40
C ILE A 102 16.20 18.80 -13.49
N ALA A 103 15.24 19.41 -12.79
CA ALA A 103 15.09 20.87 -12.76
C ALA A 103 16.34 21.56 -12.20
N TYR A 104 16.91 21.02 -11.11
CA TYR A 104 18.17 21.53 -10.56
C TYR A 104 19.33 21.39 -11.54
N ALA A 105 19.46 20.24 -12.23
CA ALA A 105 20.50 20.03 -13.23
C ALA A 105 20.39 21.02 -14.40
N VAL A 106 19.18 21.35 -14.86
CA VAL A 106 18.95 22.36 -15.90
C VAL A 106 19.38 23.75 -15.42
N ILE A 107 19.02 24.15 -14.20
CA ILE A 107 19.39 25.46 -13.65
C ILE A 107 20.91 25.54 -13.43
N MET A 108 21.53 24.46 -12.97
CA MET A 108 22.99 24.35 -12.87
C MET A 108 23.65 24.51 -14.24
N LEU A 109 23.13 23.85 -15.28
CA LEU A 109 23.65 23.98 -16.65
C LEU A 109 23.48 25.41 -17.18
N LEU A 110 22.33 26.05 -16.94
CA LEU A 110 22.11 27.45 -17.32
C LEU A 110 23.13 28.39 -16.64
N HIS A 111 23.40 28.20 -15.36
CA HIS A 111 24.40 28.99 -14.65
C HIS A 111 25.81 28.87 -15.27
N LEU A 112 26.18 27.70 -15.81
CA LEU A 112 27.45 27.53 -16.52
C LEU A 112 27.56 28.32 -17.83
N PHE A 113 26.45 28.53 -18.55
CA PHE A 113 26.46 29.22 -19.85
C PHE A 113 26.33 30.74 -19.74
N PHE A 114 25.76 31.24 -18.63
CA PHE A 114 25.44 32.65 -18.42
C PHE A 114 26.21 33.24 -17.23
N ASP A 115 27.52 32.96 -17.17
CA ASP A 115 28.40 33.49 -16.12
C ASP A 115 28.38 35.02 -16.09
N GLY A 116 28.35 35.60 -14.89
CA GLY A 116 28.21 37.03 -14.64
C GLY A 116 26.78 37.59 -14.73
N ASN A 117 25.76 36.76 -15.02
CA ASN A 117 24.37 37.19 -14.99
C ASN A 117 23.80 37.10 -13.55
N SER A 118 23.65 38.25 -12.91
CA SER A 118 23.17 38.36 -11.53
C SER A 118 21.78 37.75 -11.29
N VAL A 119 20.92 37.70 -12.31
CA VAL A 119 19.59 37.07 -12.22
C VAL A 119 19.74 35.55 -12.14
N ILE A 120 20.62 34.97 -12.96
CA ILE A 120 20.86 33.52 -12.99
C ILE A 120 21.55 33.06 -11.69
N ASP A 121 22.49 33.85 -11.16
CA ASP A 121 23.16 33.56 -9.88
C ASP A 121 22.18 33.52 -8.72
N PHE A 122 21.27 34.50 -8.67
CA PHE A 122 20.20 34.54 -7.67
C PHE A 122 19.27 33.31 -7.78
N ILE A 123 18.84 32.96 -8.99
CA ILE A 123 17.98 31.79 -9.23
C ILE A 123 18.70 30.51 -8.78
N TYR A 124 19.95 30.31 -9.17
CA TYR A 124 20.74 29.14 -8.80
C TYR A 124 20.87 29.01 -7.28
N GLY A 125 21.17 30.10 -6.57
CA GLY A 125 21.27 30.11 -5.10
C GLY A 125 19.94 29.84 -4.39
N ALA A 126 18.81 30.31 -4.93
CA ALA A 126 17.49 30.09 -4.34
C ALA A 126 16.91 28.69 -4.62
N THR A 127 17.31 28.06 -5.73
CA THR A 127 16.72 26.82 -6.25
C THR A 127 16.74 25.63 -5.26
N PRO A 128 17.84 25.33 -4.54
CA PRO A 128 17.84 24.23 -3.57
C PRO A 128 16.76 24.38 -2.49
N GLY A 129 16.64 25.57 -1.91
CA GLY A 129 15.67 25.85 -0.84
C GLY A 129 14.22 25.79 -1.34
N THR A 130 13.95 26.35 -2.52
CA THR A 130 12.59 26.33 -3.11
C THR A 130 12.16 24.91 -3.48
N LEU A 131 13.04 24.12 -4.11
CA LEU A 131 12.74 22.71 -4.44
C LEU A 131 12.50 21.88 -3.18
N LEU A 132 13.32 22.03 -2.13
CA LEU A 132 13.12 21.34 -0.87
C LEU A 132 11.76 21.70 -0.23
N GLY A 133 11.42 22.99 -0.18
CA GLY A 133 10.15 23.46 0.36
C GLY A 133 8.94 22.94 -0.42
N LEU A 134 9.00 22.94 -1.75
CA LEU A 134 7.92 22.41 -2.60
C LEU A 134 7.76 20.89 -2.44
N ASN A 135 8.87 20.13 -2.39
CA ASN A 135 8.83 18.68 -2.15
C ASN A 135 8.25 18.35 -0.77
N PHE A 136 8.60 19.12 0.25
CA PHE A 136 8.07 18.96 1.60
C PHE A 136 6.56 19.24 1.65
N LEU A 137 6.11 20.37 1.10
CA LEU A 137 4.69 20.72 1.01
C LEU A 137 3.90 19.66 0.24
N PHE A 138 4.42 19.20 -0.89
CA PHE A 138 3.80 18.14 -1.67
C PHE A 138 3.63 16.84 -0.88
N THR A 139 4.66 16.45 -0.13
CA THR A 139 4.65 15.27 0.73
C THR A 139 3.60 15.42 1.83
N MET A 140 3.58 16.55 2.54
CA MET A 140 2.60 16.84 3.58
C MET A 140 1.15 16.82 3.07
N ILE A 141 0.88 17.44 1.92
CA ILE A 141 -0.45 17.42 1.30
C ILE A 141 -0.85 15.99 0.90
N SER A 142 0.10 15.21 0.39
CA SER A 142 -0.16 13.82 -0.01
C SER A 142 -0.46 12.93 1.19
N PHE A 143 0.27 13.09 2.31
CA PHE A 143 0.01 12.39 3.56
C PHE A 143 -1.30 12.81 4.22
N ASN A 144 -1.61 14.10 4.28
CA ASN A 144 -2.87 14.59 4.85
C ASN A 144 -4.11 14.03 4.13
N LYS A 145 -4.03 13.86 2.80
CA LYS A 145 -5.09 13.20 2.00
C LYS A 145 -5.27 11.71 2.33
N LEU A 146 -4.29 11.05 2.95
CA LEU A 146 -4.46 9.69 3.44
C LEU A 146 -5.28 9.67 4.72
N GLU A 147 -4.94 10.53 5.69
CA GLU A 147 -5.56 10.56 7.01
C GLU A 147 -6.99 11.12 6.96
N SER A 148 -7.27 12.10 6.09
CA SER A 148 -8.59 12.72 6.00
C SER A 148 -9.70 11.83 5.39
N ASN A 149 -9.36 10.62 4.94
CA ASN A 149 -10.30 9.66 4.33
C ASN A 149 -10.53 8.43 5.22
N GLU A 150 -10.02 8.43 6.46
CA GLU A 150 -10.29 7.39 7.47
C GLU A 150 -11.51 7.70 8.33
#